data_AF-A0A1U9X402-F1
#
_entry.id   AF-A0A1U9X402-F1
#
_cell.length_a   1.000
_cell.length_b   1.000
_cell.length_c   1.000
_cell.angle_alpha   90.00
_cell.angle_beta   90.00
_cell.angle_gamma   90.00
#
_symmetry.space_group_name_H-M   'P 1'
#
loop_
_entity.id
_entity.type
_entity.pdbx_description
1 polymer ?
#
loop_
_entity_poly.entity_id
_entity_poly.type
_entity_poly.pdbx_seq_one_letter_code
_entity_poly.pdbx_strand_id
1 'polypeptide(L)'
;PLISHDNILVTTVNSIGAVFQFVYIILFMMCAEKEKKMKMLAWLMVVLGVFAIILIGSLQIDDVIMRRFFVGVLSCASLISMFASPLFIIKLVIQTKSVEFMPFHISLCTFLMSTSFLVYGLLSDDIFIYVPNGIGTILGTTQLILYFHFESKSRIDAEEPLIVSYA
;
A
#
# COMPACT_ATOMS: atom_id res chain seq x y z
N PRO A 1 4.25 -2.95 21.23
CA PRO A 1 4.31 -2.86 22.72
C PRO A 1 3.32 -3.77 23.46
N LEU A 2 2.09 -3.99 22.95
CA LEU A 2 1.08 -4.80 23.66
C LEU A 2 0.95 -6.27 23.17
N ILE A 3 1.54 -6.65 22.02
CA ILE A 3 1.35 -7.99 21.42
C ILE A 3 2.66 -8.66 20.98
N SER A 4 3.68 -7.89 20.57
CA SER A 4 5.04 -8.38 20.31
C SER A 4 6.04 -7.25 20.61
N HIS A 5 7.12 -7.55 21.32
CA HIS A 5 8.21 -6.62 21.60
C HIS A 5 9.14 -6.43 20.38
N ASP A 6 9.14 -7.38 19.44
CA ASP A 6 10.10 -7.43 18.33
C ASP A 6 9.62 -6.71 17.06
N ASN A 7 8.46 -6.05 17.08
CA ASN A 7 7.85 -5.39 15.92
C ASN A 7 7.79 -3.85 16.05
N ILE A 8 8.77 -3.25 16.74
CA ILE A 8 8.84 -1.80 16.97
C ILE A 8 8.91 -1.04 15.64
N LEU A 9 9.74 -1.49 14.69
CA LEU A 9 9.90 -0.83 13.40
C LEU A 9 8.58 -0.80 12.60
N VAL A 10 7.87 -1.93 12.58
CA VAL A 10 6.54 -2.02 11.93
C VAL A 10 5.56 -1.10 12.64
N THR A 11 5.59 -1.06 13.97
CA THR A 11 4.69 -0.19 14.76
C THR A 11 4.94 1.29 14.48
N THR A 12 6.20 1.74 14.43
CA THR A 12 6.53 3.15 14.21
C THR A 12 6.10 3.62 12.83
N VAL A 13 6.41 2.86 11.76
CA VAL A 13 6.00 3.26 10.40
C VAL A 13 4.49 3.29 10.22
N ASN A 14 3.78 2.32 10.79
CA ASN A 14 2.32 2.28 10.71
C ASN A 14 1.69 3.40 11.56
N SER A 15 2.28 3.75 12.70
CA SER A 15 1.81 4.88 13.52
C SER A 15 1.96 6.21 12.78
N ILE A 16 3.11 6.43 12.15
CA ILE A 16 3.34 7.62 11.32
C ILE A 16 2.34 7.65 10.15
N GLY A 17 2.18 6.52 9.46
CA GLY A 17 1.20 6.38 8.37
C GLY A 17 -0.24 6.66 8.80
N ALA A 18 -0.63 6.20 9.99
CA ALA A 18 -1.95 6.47 10.56
C ALA A 18 -2.16 7.96 10.83
N VAL A 19 -1.15 8.68 11.31
CA VAL A 19 -1.21 10.14 11.48
C VAL A 19 -1.42 10.84 10.14
N PHE A 20 -0.65 10.46 9.09
CA PHE A 20 -0.84 11.01 7.75
C PHE A 20 -2.26 10.72 7.23
N GLN A 21 -2.75 9.48 7.34
CA GLN A 21 -4.11 9.11 6.94
C GLN A 21 -5.17 9.93 7.68
N PHE A 22 -4.99 10.16 8.97
CA PHE A 22 -5.91 10.97 9.77
C PHE A 22 -5.94 12.43 9.29
N VAL A 23 -4.78 13.03 9.02
CA VAL A 23 -4.69 14.38 8.44
C VAL A 23 -5.36 14.43 7.06
N TYR A 24 -5.13 13.44 6.20
CA TYR A 24 -5.79 13.36 4.88
C TYR A 24 -7.32 13.29 5.00
N ILE A 25 -7.84 12.49 5.94
CA ILE A 25 -9.28 12.40 6.21
C ILE A 25 -9.84 13.75 6.68
N ILE A 26 -9.15 14.44 7.59
CA ILE A 26 -9.57 15.78 8.05
C ILE A 26 -9.63 16.76 6.89
N LEU A 27 -8.57 16.84 6.08
CA LEU A 27 -8.53 17.74 4.93
C LEU A 27 -9.65 17.42 3.93
N PHE A 28 -9.90 16.13 3.65
CA PHE A 28 -11.03 15.73 2.80
C PHE A 28 -12.38 16.14 3.42
N MET A 29 -12.55 15.96 4.72
CA MET A 29 -13.76 16.40 5.45
C MET A 29 -13.91 17.92 5.52
N MET A 30 -12.86 18.69 5.29
CA MET A 30 -12.96 20.15 5.13
C MET A 30 -13.35 20.51 3.69
N CYS A 31 -12.67 19.95 2.69
CA CYS A 31 -12.78 20.37 1.29
C CYS A 31 -13.91 19.71 0.48
N ALA A 32 -14.42 18.54 0.86
CA ALA A 32 -15.37 17.79 0.02
C ALA A 32 -16.81 18.34 0.04
N GLU A 33 -17.62 17.89 -0.92
CA GLU A 33 -19.06 18.15 -0.97
C GLU A 33 -19.80 17.32 0.08
N LYS A 34 -20.93 17.82 0.59
CA LYS A 34 -21.70 17.17 1.68
C LYS A 34 -22.04 15.71 1.39
N GLU A 35 -22.40 15.36 0.15
CA GLU A 35 -22.74 13.99 -0.23
C GLU A 35 -21.52 13.04 -0.13
N LYS A 36 -20.37 13.45 -0.69
CA LYS A 36 -19.12 12.68 -0.63
C LYS A 36 -18.60 12.55 0.81
N LYS A 37 -18.77 13.60 1.63
CA LYS A 37 -18.43 13.59 3.05
C LYS A 37 -19.22 12.54 3.83
N MET A 38 -20.55 12.49 3.64
CA MET A 38 -21.39 11.52 4.35
C MET A 38 -21.06 10.08 3.94
N LYS A 39 -20.81 9.84 2.64
CA LYS A 39 -20.35 8.53 2.16
C LYS A 39 -19.01 8.13 2.77
N MET A 40 -18.02 9.03 2.79
CA MET A 40 -16.71 8.74 3.37
C MET A 40 -16.80 8.50 4.88
N LEU A 41 -17.58 9.32 5.61
CA LEU A 41 -17.78 9.17 7.04
C LEU A 41 -18.46 7.83 7.37
N ALA A 42 -19.45 7.40 6.57
CA ALA A 42 -20.09 6.11 6.73
C ALA A 42 -19.08 4.95 6.59
N TRP A 43 -18.24 4.97 5.54
CA TRP A 43 -17.17 3.98 5.37
C TRP A 43 -16.14 4.02 6.51
N LEU A 44 -15.76 5.20 6.99
CA LEU A 44 -14.85 5.36 8.11
C LEU A 44 -15.41 4.72 9.39
N MET A 45 -16.70 4.94 9.68
CA MET A 45 -17.36 4.34 10.84
C MET A 45 -17.42 2.82 10.73
N VAL A 46 -17.65 2.26 9.53
CA VAL A 46 -17.59 0.82 9.30
C VAL A 46 -16.19 0.27 9.60
N VAL A 47 -15.13 0.92 9.09
CA VAL A 47 -13.75 0.50 9.33
C VAL A 47 -13.39 0.56 10.82
N LEU A 48 -13.74 1.65 11.50
CA LEU A 48 -13.51 1.79 12.95
C LEU A 48 -14.30 0.76 13.76
N GLY A 49 -15.54 0.46 13.35
CA GLY A 49 -16.36 -0.58 13.98
C GLY A 49 -15.75 -1.97 13.84
N VAL A 50 -15.33 -2.35 12.63
CA VAL A 50 -14.64 -3.63 12.38
C VAL A 50 -13.33 -3.71 13.18
N PHE A 51 -12.55 -2.63 13.20
CA PHE A 51 -11.32 -2.57 13.99
C PHE A 51 -11.59 -2.74 15.49
N ALA A 52 -12.61 -2.08 16.04
CA ALA A 52 -13.00 -2.23 17.45
C ALA A 52 -13.46 -3.67 17.77
N ILE A 53 -14.21 -4.31 16.88
CA ILE A 53 -14.63 -5.71 17.04
C ILE A 53 -13.41 -6.63 17.07
N ILE A 54 -12.46 -6.45 16.15
CA ILE A 54 -11.22 -7.24 16.12
C ILE A 54 -10.40 -7.02 17.40
N LEU A 55 -10.27 -5.79 17.88
CA LEU A 55 -9.55 -5.48 19.12
C LEU A 55 -10.20 -6.13 20.34
N ILE A 56 -11.51 -5.94 20.54
CA ILE A 56 -12.23 -6.50 21.68
C ILE A 56 -12.22 -8.03 21.62
N GLY A 57 -12.49 -8.61 20.44
CA GLY A 57 -12.43 -10.06 20.25
C GLY A 57 -11.04 -10.64 20.49
N SER A 58 -9.98 -9.92 20.10
CA SER A 58 -8.59 -10.31 20.36
C SER A 58 -8.26 -10.29 21.85
N LEU A 59 -8.80 -9.33 22.62
CA LEU A 59 -8.58 -9.22 24.06
C LEU A 59 -9.32 -10.29 24.87
N GLN A 60 -10.37 -10.90 24.33
CA GLN A 60 -11.08 -12.03 24.95
C GLN A 60 -10.36 -13.37 24.81
N ILE A 61 -9.29 -13.44 24.00
CA ILE A 61 -8.48 -14.64 23.85
C ILE A 61 -7.37 -14.62 24.91
N ASP A 62 -7.49 -15.51 25.90
CA ASP A 62 -6.52 -15.66 26.99
C ASP A 62 -5.17 -16.19 26.48
N ASP A 63 -5.18 -17.03 25.44
CA ASP A 63 -3.98 -17.59 24.85
C ASP A 63 -3.26 -16.56 23.96
N VAL A 64 -2.10 -16.09 24.45
CA VAL A 64 -1.25 -15.11 23.77
C VAL A 64 -0.74 -15.57 22.40
N ILE A 65 -0.54 -16.88 22.19
CA ILE A 65 -0.06 -17.45 20.93
C ILE A 65 -1.20 -17.41 19.91
N MET A 66 -2.38 -17.91 20.30
CA MET A 66 -3.59 -17.88 19.48
C MET A 66 -3.97 -16.44 19.09
N ARG A 67 -3.87 -15.51 20.05
CA ARG A 67 -4.12 -14.08 19.83
C ARG A 67 -3.17 -13.47 18.80
N ARG A 68 -1.87 -13.74 18.91
CA ARG A 68 -0.85 -13.23 17.96
C ARG A 68 -1.07 -13.79 16.56
N PHE A 69 -1.38 -15.09 16.45
CA PHE A 69 -1.67 -15.72 15.17
C PHE A 69 -2.91 -15.10 14.49
N PHE A 70 -4.02 -14.95 15.23
CA PHE A 70 -5.26 -14.39 14.70
C PHE A 70 -5.09 -12.95 14.20
N VAL A 71 -4.47 -12.08 15.02
CA VAL A 71 -4.20 -10.69 14.62
C VAL A 71 -3.18 -10.61 13.48
N GLY A 72 -2.17 -11.48 13.48
CA GLY A 72 -1.16 -11.57 12.42
C GLY A 72 -1.77 -11.94 11.06
N VAL A 73 -2.66 -12.93 11.03
CA VAL A 73 -3.39 -13.34 9.81
C VAL A 73 -4.28 -12.20 9.30
N LEU A 74 -5.04 -11.55 10.18
CA LEU A 74 -5.89 -10.41 9.78
C LEU A 74 -5.06 -9.23 9.26
N SER A 75 -3.93 -8.94 9.90
CA SER A 75 -3.01 -7.90 9.46
C SER A 75 -2.42 -8.22 8.08
N CYS A 76 -2.01 -9.47 7.84
CA CYS A 76 -1.56 -9.92 6.52
C CYS A 76 -2.64 -9.78 5.46
N ALA A 77 -3.85 -10.26 5.76
CA ALA A 77 -4.98 -10.15 4.83
C ALA A 77 -5.28 -8.69 4.48
N SER A 78 -5.26 -7.80 5.47
CA SER A 78 -5.41 -6.35 5.26
C SER A 78 -4.30 -5.80 4.36
N LEU A 79 -3.04 -6.14 4.63
CA LEU A 79 -1.91 -5.64 3.83
C LEU A 79 -1.97 -6.14 2.38
N ILE A 80 -2.34 -7.42 2.17
CA ILE A 80 -2.53 -7.99 0.83
C ILE A 80 -3.68 -7.29 0.11
N SER A 81 -4.79 -6.99 0.79
CA SER A 81 -5.93 -6.29 0.17
C SER A 81 -5.57 -4.89 -0.35
N MET A 82 -4.63 -4.20 0.31
CA MET A 82 -4.15 -2.89 -0.12
C MET A 82 -3.41 -2.97 -1.47
N PHE A 83 -2.86 -4.12 -1.84
CA PHE A 83 -2.21 -4.33 -3.14
C PHE A 83 -3.17 -4.30 -4.34
N ALA A 84 -4.49 -4.31 -4.11
CA ALA A 84 -5.47 -4.09 -5.17
C ALA A 84 -5.28 -2.73 -5.87
N SER A 85 -4.88 -1.69 -5.13
CA SER A 85 -4.64 -0.35 -5.68
C SER A 85 -3.47 -0.30 -6.68
N PRO A 86 -2.23 -0.72 -6.33
CA PRO A 86 -1.12 -0.74 -7.30
C PRO A 86 -1.37 -1.68 -8.48
N LEU A 87 -2.10 -2.79 -8.27
CA LEU A 87 -2.49 -3.70 -9.36
C LEU A 87 -3.45 -3.02 -10.36
N PHE A 88 -4.39 -2.21 -9.86
CA PHE A 88 -5.26 -1.39 -10.72
C PHE A 88 -4.46 -0.36 -11.53
N ILE A 89 -3.45 0.28 -10.93
CA ILE A 89 -2.57 1.22 -11.64
C ILE A 89 -1.78 0.51 -12.74
N ILE A 90 -1.21 -0.68 -12.48
CA ILE A 90 -0.54 -1.48 -13.51
C ILE A 90 -1.47 -1.75 -14.69
N LYS A 91 -2.72 -2.18 -14.42
CA LYS A 91 -3.72 -2.39 -15.45
C LYS A 91 -4.03 -1.10 -16.22
N LEU A 92 -4.17 0.01 -15.53
CA LEU A 92 -4.43 1.32 -16.13
C LEU A 92 -3.31 1.73 -17.07
N VAL A 93 -2.03 1.63 -16.65
CA VAL A 93 -0.85 1.95 -17.48
C VAL A 93 -0.80 1.08 -18.74
N ILE A 94 -1.13 -0.21 -18.64
CA ILE A 94 -1.17 -1.11 -19.82
C ILE A 94 -2.26 -0.69 -20.81
N GLN A 95 -3.42 -0.24 -20.31
CA GLN A 95 -4.56 0.18 -21.13
C GLN A 95 -4.35 1.56 -21.75
N THR A 96 -3.87 2.53 -20.97
CA THR A 96 -3.65 3.92 -21.42
C THR A 96 -2.33 4.08 -22.18
N LYS A 97 -1.43 3.09 -22.09
CA LYS A 97 -0.06 3.16 -22.63
C LYS A 97 0.74 4.36 -22.11
N SER A 98 0.32 4.93 -20.98
CA SER A 98 0.90 6.14 -20.38
C SER A 98 1.22 5.91 -18.90
N VAL A 99 2.36 6.43 -18.47
CA VAL A 99 2.87 6.39 -17.09
C VAL A 99 2.47 7.60 -16.25
N GLU A 100 1.57 8.45 -16.75
CA GLU A 100 1.16 9.69 -16.08
C GLU A 100 0.60 9.45 -14.67
N PHE A 101 -0.14 8.34 -14.48
CA PHE A 101 -0.72 7.97 -13.19
C PHE A 101 0.28 7.24 -12.26
N MET A 102 1.54 7.11 -12.67
CA MET A 102 2.52 6.27 -12.02
C MET A 102 3.90 6.93 -11.95
N PRO A 103 4.10 7.87 -11.02
CA PRO A 103 5.39 8.54 -10.85
C PRO A 103 6.48 7.54 -10.43
N PHE A 104 7.64 7.62 -11.09
CA PHE A 104 8.82 6.79 -10.82
C PHE A 104 9.19 6.76 -9.34
N HIS A 105 9.21 7.92 -8.70
CA HIS A 105 9.71 8.08 -7.34
C HIS A 105 8.84 7.33 -6.34
N ILE A 106 7.52 7.34 -6.52
CA ILE A 106 6.58 6.62 -5.65
C ILE A 106 6.75 5.11 -5.82
N SER A 107 6.94 4.64 -7.06
CA SER A 107 7.17 3.22 -7.35
C SER A 107 8.50 2.74 -6.76
N LEU A 108 9.56 3.53 -6.91
CA LEU A 108 10.88 3.23 -6.35
C LEU A 108 10.85 3.21 -4.80
N CYS A 109 10.25 4.23 -4.18
CA CYS A 109 10.10 4.28 -2.72
C CYS A 109 9.30 3.09 -2.20
N THR A 110 8.22 2.70 -2.88
CA THR A 110 7.39 1.55 -2.50
C THR A 110 8.18 0.25 -2.62
N PHE A 111 8.93 0.07 -3.71
CA PHE A 111 9.82 -1.08 -3.90
C PHE A 111 10.89 -1.18 -2.80
N LEU A 112 11.58 -0.08 -2.50
CA LEU A 112 12.61 -0.05 -1.45
C LEU A 112 12.02 -0.31 -0.07
N MET A 113 10.85 0.27 0.23
CA MET A 113 10.13 0.04 1.47
C MET A 113 9.74 -1.44 1.62
N SER A 114 9.09 -2.03 0.61
CA SER A 114 8.70 -3.44 0.65
C SER A 114 9.90 -4.37 0.73
N THR A 115 10.99 -4.07 0.01
CA THR A 115 12.23 -4.87 0.08
C THR A 115 12.86 -4.79 1.48
N SER A 116 12.88 -3.60 2.08
CA SER A 116 13.43 -3.41 3.44
C SER A 116 12.62 -4.20 4.48
N PHE A 117 11.29 -4.17 4.38
CA PHE A 117 10.42 -4.96 5.28
C PHE A 117 10.46 -6.45 5.00
N LEU A 118 10.69 -6.87 3.75
CA LEU A 118 10.96 -8.27 3.41
C LEU A 118 12.23 -8.76 4.11
N VAL A 119 13.33 -8.03 3.99
CA VAL A 119 14.60 -8.36 4.67
C VAL A 119 14.42 -8.35 6.18
N TYR A 120 13.72 -7.36 6.74
CA TYR A 120 13.39 -7.31 8.17
C TYR A 120 12.60 -8.54 8.63
N GLY A 121 11.58 -8.95 7.89
CA GLY A 121 10.76 -10.11 8.20
C GLY A 121 11.54 -11.42 8.12
N LEU A 122 12.47 -11.54 7.16
CA LEU A 122 13.38 -12.69 7.04
C LEU A 122 14.38 -12.75 8.20
N LEU A 123 14.95 -11.62 8.62
CA LEU A 123 15.88 -11.56 9.75
C LEU A 123 15.20 -11.80 11.10
N SER A 124 13.94 -11.38 11.23
CA SER A 124 13.15 -11.54 12.46
C SER A 124 12.35 -12.86 12.48
N ASP A 125 12.46 -13.68 11.43
CA ASP A 125 11.70 -14.92 11.20
C ASP A 125 10.18 -14.77 11.41
N ASP A 126 9.63 -13.61 11.03
CA ASP A 126 8.21 -13.29 11.18
C ASP A 126 7.49 -13.45 9.84
N ILE A 127 6.82 -14.60 9.68
CA ILE A 127 6.00 -14.96 8.50
C ILE A 127 5.00 -13.88 8.14
N PHE A 128 4.42 -13.20 9.13
CA PHE A 128 3.39 -12.20 8.89
C PHE A 128 3.96 -10.90 8.30
N ILE A 129 5.27 -10.71 8.36
CA ILE A 129 5.94 -9.54 7.80
C ILE A 129 6.54 -9.89 6.43
N TYR A 130 7.30 -10.97 6.32
CA TYR A 130 8.03 -11.24 5.09
C TYR A 130 7.10 -11.63 3.93
N VAL A 131 6.04 -12.42 4.17
CA VAL A 131 5.13 -12.90 3.11
C VAL A 131 4.45 -11.75 2.36
N PRO A 132 3.72 -10.83 3.02
CA PRO A 132 3.05 -9.75 2.30
C PRO A 132 4.05 -8.74 1.71
N ASN A 133 5.17 -8.46 2.38
CA ASN A 133 6.19 -7.55 1.83
C ASN A 133 6.95 -8.17 0.63
N GLY A 134 7.04 -9.49 0.54
CA GLY A 134 7.52 -10.20 -0.65
C GLY A 134 6.61 -9.96 -1.85
N ILE A 135 5.29 -10.10 -1.66
CA ILE A 135 4.31 -9.77 -2.71
C ILE A 135 4.42 -8.28 -3.10
N GLY A 136 4.53 -7.38 -2.13
CA GLY A 136 4.73 -5.95 -2.36
C GLY A 136 6.00 -5.65 -3.16
N THR A 137 7.08 -6.38 -2.91
CA THR A 137 8.35 -6.25 -3.65
C THR A 137 8.19 -6.69 -5.10
N ILE A 138 7.49 -7.80 -5.36
CA ILE A 138 7.19 -8.27 -6.74
C ILE A 138 6.35 -7.23 -7.48
N LEU A 139 5.33 -6.67 -6.83
CA LEU A 139 4.48 -5.63 -7.41
C LEU A 139 5.28 -4.35 -7.68
N GLY A 140 6.10 -3.89 -6.74
CA GLY A 140 6.97 -2.72 -6.90
C GLY A 140 8.01 -2.91 -8.02
N THR A 141 8.55 -4.12 -8.17
CA THR A 141 9.46 -4.46 -9.27
C THR A 141 8.73 -4.41 -10.62
N THR A 142 7.55 -5.03 -10.70
CA THR A 142 6.70 -5.01 -11.90
C THR A 142 6.38 -3.57 -12.27
N GLN A 143 6.07 -2.75 -11.27
CA GLN A 143 5.81 -1.33 -11.42
C GLN A 143 6.99 -0.58 -12.05
N LEU A 144 8.21 -0.77 -11.54
CA LEU A 144 9.41 -0.15 -12.09
C LEU A 144 9.70 -0.59 -13.52
N ILE A 145 9.57 -1.89 -13.82
CA ILE A 145 9.77 -2.43 -15.18
C ILE A 145 8.79 -1.78 -16.16
N LEU A 146 7.52 -1.69 -15.77
CA LEU A 146 6.46 -1.13 -16.60
C LEU A 146 6.73 0.35 -16.90
N TYR A 147 7.17 1.10 -15.89
CA TYR A 147 7.54 2.51 -16.04
C TYR A 147 8.63 2.69 -17.10
N PHE A 148 9.76 1.98 -17.00
CA PHE A 148 10.85 2.09 -17.97
C PHE A 148 10.43 1.69 -19.39
N HIS A 149 9.58 0.66 -19.52
CA HIS A 149 9.10 0.21 -20.82
C HIS A 149 8.23 1.25 -21.52
N PHE A 150 7.25 1.83 -20.83
CA PHE A 150 6.33 2.81 -21.41
C PHE A 150 6.95 4.20 -21.56
N GLU A 151 7.81 4.62 -20.63
CA GLU A 151 8.58 5.87 -20.76
C GLU A 151 9.48 5.81 -22.00
N SER A 152 10.24 4.73 -22.17
CA SER A 152 11.10 4.55 -23.34
C SER A 152 10.31 4.57 -24.65
N LYS A 153 9.13 3.93 -24.67
CA LYS A 153 8.27 3.93 -25.86
C LYS A 153 7.74 5.32 -26.18
N SER A 154 7.24 6.04 -25.17
CA SER A 154 6.74 7.41 -25.35
C SER A 154 7.80 8.38 -25.87
N ARG A 155 9.07 8.19 -25.48
CA ARG A 155 10.19 8.99 -25.97
C ARG A 155 10.52 8.71 -27.43
N ILE A 156 10.47 7.43 -27.85
CA ILE A 156 10.67 7.03 -29.25
C ILE A 156 9.56 7.59 -30.15
N ASP A 157 8.30 7.44 -29.71
CA ASP A 157 7.13 7.95 -30.44
C ASP A 157 7.11 9.50 -30.53
N ALA A 158 7.86 10.21 -29.68
CA ALA A 158 8.01 11.67 -29.72
C ALA A 158 9.17 12.15 -30.63
N GLU A 159 10.21 11.33 -30.83
CA GLU A 159 11.31 11.65 -31.75
C GLU A 159 10.94 11.39 -33.23
N GLU A 160 10.18 10.33 -33.55
CA GLU A 160 9.72 10.04 -34.92
C GLU A 160 8.91 11.18 -35.61
N PRO A 161 7.92 11.83 -34.97
CA PRO A 161 7.13 12.88 -35.62
C PRO A 161 7.96 14.14 -35.93
N LEU A 162 9.06 14.38 -35.21
CA LEU A 162 9.95 15.50 -35.50
C LEU A 162 10.88 15.22 -36.68
N ILE A 163 11.17 13.97 -37.01
CA ILE A 163 12.02 13.62 -38.16
C ILE A 163 11.24 13.68 -39.48
N VAL A 164 9.94 13.35 -39.47
CA VAL A 164 9.11 13.31 -40.70
C VAL A 164 8.67 14.71 -41.15
N SER A 165 8.61 15.71 -40.25
CA SER A 165 8.14 17.06 -40.62
C SER A 165 9.19 17.94 -41.32
N TYR A 166 10.45 17.49 -41.45
CA TYR A 166 11.55 18.27 -42.03
C TYR A 166 12.18 17.63 -43.28
N ALA A 167 11.61 16.55 -43.82
CA ALA A 167 12.03 15.93 -45.08
C ALA A 167 11.01 16.21 -46.19
#